data_AF-A0A3M1S6C3-F1
#
_entry.id   AF-A0A3M1S6C3-F1
#
_cell.length_a   1.000
_cell.length_b   1.000
_cell.length_c   1.000
_cell.angle_alpha   90.00
_cell.angle_beta   90.00
_cell.angle_gamma   90.00
#
_symmetry.space_group_name_H-M   'P 1'
#
loop_
_entity.id
_entity.type
_entity.pdbx_description
1 polymer ?
#
loop_
_entity_poly.entity_id
_entity_poly.type
_entity_poly.pdbx_seq_one_letter_code
_entity_poly.pdbx_strand_id
1 'polypeptide(L)' 'CRDSILAAPLAIEIARCLELAERRGEGGIQEQLSVFFKSPMSKSESPKHSFHLQQEALLKWLHRA' A
#
# COMPACT_ATOMS: atom_id res chain seq x y z
N CYS A 1 17.34 -18.46 5.51
CA CYS A 1 16.21 -17.68 4.98
C CYS A 1 16.68 -16.29 4.57
N ARG A 2 16.34 -15.84 3.36
CA ARG A 2 16.63 -14.47 2.87
C ARG A 2 15.37 -13.61 2.76
N ASP A 3 14.23 -14.15 3.16
CA ASP A 3 12.92 -13.51 3.07
C ASP A 3 12.87 -12.22 3.88
N SER A 4 13.58 -12.17 5.01
CA SER A 4 13.71 -10.95 5.82
C SER A 4 14.39 -9.80 5.07
N ILE A 5 15.31 -10.09 4.14
CA ILE A 5 15.97 -9.07 3.31
C ILE A 5 14.95 -8.43 2.36
N LEU A 6 13.98 -9.20 1.87
CA LEU A 6 12.90 -8.69 1.03
C LEU A 6 11.78 -8.04 1.85
N ALA A 7 11.48 -8.55 3.05
CA ALA A 7 10.39 -8.07 3.89
C ALA A 7 10.70 -6.76 4.65
N ALA A 8 11.94 -6.60 5.14
CA ALA A 8 12.35 -5.42 5.89
C ALA A 8 12.13 -4.09 5.13
N PRO A 9 12.54 -3.93 3.86
CA PRO A 9 12.27 -2.70 3.12
C PRO A 9 10.78 -2.47 2.90
N LEU A 10 9.99 -3.53 2.66
CA LEU A 10 8.53 -3.40 2.50
C LEU A 10 7.88 -2.87 3.78
N ALA A 11 8.27 -3.36 4.95
CA ALA A 11 7.75 -2.89 6.23
C ALA A 11 8.04 -1.40 6.48
N ILE A 12 9.25 -0.95 6.13
CA ILE A 12 9.65 0.46 6.24
C ILE A 12 8.80 1.33 5.31
N GLU A 13 8.60 0.91 4.07
CA GLU A 13 7.80 1.67 3.10
C GLU A 13 6.31 1.75 3.50
N ILE A 14 5.74 0.66 4.03
CA ILE A 14 4.38 0.67 4.58
C ILE A 14 4.27 1.68 5.72
N ALA A 15 5.20 1.68 6.68
CA ALA A 15 5.18 2.60 7.82
C ALA A 15 5.26 4.06 7.36
N ARG A 16 6.13 4.39 6.41
CA ARG A 16 6.25 5.75 5.83
C ARG A 16 4.98 6.18 5.11
N CYS A 17 4.34 5.26 4.37
CA CYS A 17 3.09 5.57 3.68
C CYS A 17 1.93 5.78 4.64
N LEU A 18 1.85 5.01 5.73
CA LEU A 18 0.83 5.20 6.77
C LEU A 18 1.00 6.54 7.49
N GLU A 19 2.24 6.93 7.77
CA GLU A 19 2.56 8.24 8.36
C GLU A 19 2.17 9.41 7.42
N LEU A 20 2.41 9.26 6.11
CA LEU A 20 1.94 10.22 5.11
C LEU A 20 0.42 10.29 5.04
N ALA A 21 -0.27 9.14 5.10
CA ALA A 21 -1.73 9.08 5.12
C ALA A 21 -2.29 9.81 6.35
N GLU A 22 -1.69 9.58 7.52
CA GLU A 22 -2.04 10.27 8.77
C GLU A 22 -1.86 11.79 8.66
N ARG A 23 -0.71 12.26 8.14
CA ARG A 23 -0.46 13.69 7.91
C ARG A 23 -1.48 14.33 6.95
N ARG A 24 -2.00 13.55 6.00
CA ARG A 24 -3.05 13.97 5.05
C ARG A 24 -4.47 13.82 5.62
N GLY A 25 -4.63 13.39 6.87
CA GLY A 25 -5.92 13.19 7.53
C GLY A 25 -6.67 11.95 7.02
N GLU A 26 -5.98 10.99 6.41
CA GLU A 26 -6.60 9.80 5.84
C GLU A 26 -6.63 8.65 6.85
N GLY A 27 -7.84 8.29 7.28
CA GLY A 27 -8.07 7.16 8.17
C GLY A 27 -8.72 5.96 7.48
N GLY A 28 -8.70 4.81 8.18
CA GLY A 28 -9.33 3.58 7.72
C GLY A 28 -8.50 2.81 6.69
N ILE A 29 -9.19 2.00 5.87
CA ILE A 29 -8.54 1.12 4.88
C ILE A 29 -7.80 1.97 3.84
N GLN A 30 -6.48 1.78 3.76
CA GLN A 30 -5.60 2.42 2.78
C GLN A 30 -5.48 1.54 1.52
N GLU A 31 -6.51 1.54 0.66
CA GLU A 31 -6.58 0.66 -0.52
C GLU A 31 -5.44 0.89 -1.54
N GLN A 32 -4.87 2.10 -1.57
CA GLN A 32 -3.70 2.44 -2.39
C GLN A 32 -2.43 1.67 -2.00
N LEU A 33 -2.36 1.11 -0.78
CA LEU A 33 -1.22 0.30 -0.31
C LEU A 33 -1.35 -1.17 -0.68
N SER A 34 -2.39 -1.55 -1.43
CA SER A 34 -2.68 -2.95 -1.81
C SER A 34 -1.52 -3.70 -2.46
N VAL A 35 -0.63 -3.00 -3.18
CA VAL A 35 0.56 -3.58 -3.84
C VAL A 35 1.52 -4.28 -2.87
N PHE A 36 1.51 -3.92 -1.59
CA PHE A 36 2.39 -4.50 -0.57
C PHE A 36 1.85 -5.78 0.06
N PHE A 37 0.59 -6.15 -0.20
CA PHE A 37 -0.09 -7.23 0.50
C PHE A 37 -0.54 -8.34 -0.46
N LYS A 38 -0.29 -9.59 -0.06
CA LYS A 38 -0.81 -10.77 -0.77
C LYS A 38 -2.36 -10.81 -0.76
N SER A 39 -2.96 -10.33 0.33
CA SER A 39 -4.40 -10.26 0.55
C SER A 39 -4.73 -8.85 1.05
N PRO A 40 -4.89 -7.88 0.13
CA PRO A 40 -5.13 -6.50 0.52
C PRO A 40 -6.51 -6.33 1.13
N MET A 41 -6.60 -5.48 2.15
CA MET A 41 -7.90 -5.01 2.64
C MET A 41 -8.55 -4.13 1.58
N SER A 42 -9.86 -4.29 1.40
CA SER A 42 -10.64 -3.64 0.36
C SER A 42 -12.05 -3.38 0.87
N LYS A 43 -12.65 -2.27 0.44
CA LYS A 43 -14.07 -1.98 0.65
C LYS A 43 -14.97 -2.74 -0.33
N SER A 44 -14.39 -3.20 -1.45
CA SER A 44 -15.03 -4.10 -2.40
C SER A 44 -14.86 -5.56 -1.97
N GLU A 45 -15.88 -6.38 -2.21
CA GLU A 45 -15.88 -7.84 -2.05
C GLU A 45 -14.81 -8.54 -2.90
N SER A 46 -14.34 -7.89 -3.98
CA SER A 46 -13.29 -8.41 -4.87
C SER A 46 -12.11 -7.44 -4.99
N PRO A 47 -11.07 -7.57 -4.13
CA PRO A 47 -9.87 -6.77 -4.27
C PRO A 47 -9.16 -7.02 -5.60
N LYS A 48 -8.63 -5.95 -6.21
CA LYS A 48 -7.77 -6.09 -7.39
C LYS A 48 -6.47 -6.77 -7.01
N HIS A 49 -6.08 -7.82 -7.74
CA HIS A 49 -4.79 -8.52 -7.58
C HIS A 49 -3.82 -8.29 -8.75
N SER A 50 -4.18 -7.46 -9.72
CA SER A 50 -3.29 -7.07 -10.82
C SER A 50 -2.22 -6.10 -10.30
N PHE A 51 -0.98 -6.60 -10.16
CA PHE A 51 0.14 -5.84 -9.58
C PHE A 51 0.35 -4.47 -10.23
N HIS A 52 0.30 -4.40 -11.57
CA HIS A 52 0.48 -3.14 -12.30
C HIS A 52 -0.59 -2.08 -11.96
N LEU A 53 -1.85 -2.49 -11.76
CA LEU A 53 -2.93 -1.58 -11.37
C LEU A 53 -2.78 -1.12 -9.92
N GLN A 54 -2.33 -2.00 -9.02
CA GLN A 54 -2.06 -1.64 -7.63
C GLN A 54 -0.87 -0.67 -7.53
N GLN A 55 0.19 -0.88 -8.32
CA GLN A 55 1.33 0.03 -8.42
C GLN A 55 0.90 1.39 -8.99
N GLU A 56 0.07 1.41 -10.03
CA GLU A 56 -0.49 2.65 -10.58
C GLU A 56 -1.31 3.42 -9.55
N ALA A 57 -2.13 2.72 -8.75
CA ALA A 57 -2.90 3.33 -7.67
C ALA A 57 -1.99 3.97 -6.60
N LEU A 58 -0.93 3.26 -6.17
CA LEU A 58 0.06 3.80 -5.25
C LEU A 58 0.73 5.06 -5.81
N LEU A 59 1.21 5.03 -7.06
CA LEU A 59 1.89 6.15 -7.69
C LEU A 59 0.96 7.36 -7.85
N LYS A 60 -0.29 7.16 -8.26
CA LYS A 60 -1.29 8.24 -8.33
C LYS A 60 -1.52 8.89 -6.96
N TRP A 61 -1.60 8.08 -5.90
CA TRP A 61 -1.79 8.58 -4.55
C TRP A 61 -0.56 9.31 -3.99
N LEU A 62 0.66 8.86 -4.32
CA LEU A 62 1.89 9.54 -3.90
C LEU A 62 2.03 10.92 -4.55
N HIS A 63 1.74 11.03 -5.84
CA HIS A 63 1.94 12.25 -6.63
C HIS A 63 0.81 13.28 -6.52
N ARG A 64 -0.27 13.01 -5.79
CA ARG A 64 -1.29 14.04 -5.55
C ARG A 64 -0.73 15.13 -4.63
N ALA A 65 -1.06 16.38 -4.96
CA ALA A 65 -0.71 17.57 -4.18
C ALA A 65 -1.34 17.53 -2.79
#